data_AF-A0A951UWW0-F1
#
_entry.id   AF-A0A951UWW0-F1
#
_cell.length_a   1.000
_cell.length_b   1.000
_cell.length_c   1.000
_cell.angle_alpha   90.00
_cell.angle_beta   90.00
_cell.angle_gamma   90.00
#
_symmetry.space_group_name_H-M   'P 1'
#
loop_
_entity.id
_entity.type
_entity.pdbx_description
1 polymer ?
#
loop_
_entity_poly.entity_id
_entity_poly.type
_entity_poly.pdbx_seq_one_letter_code
_entity_poly.pdbx_strand_id
1 'polypeptide(L)'
;MDNTRFDIHQIDGVDYKDVEPILDDYQDALINLFTNSPEGWIYLQSNPTQTGFWIAQLINYGYCHEGLTLSQMTKNDVQLVIEELFPRKISLLSPEDIDYAIPELIAFWQFLKRQFHLVRDTDEILAYLNKIQSKYSGIINDSSRFGMAKSFITMGQNAGFDMTTEEGIKAFMDVCNANNVSQLVFETKRLSSLLPELNPTEFDLDIATNSRHQEVSAQKRKKTGDITKSGSKPKRKKSKS
;
A
#
# COMPACT_ATOMS: atom_id res chain seq x y z
N MET A 1 1.54 -26.52 -10.89
CA MET A 1 2.39 -25.32 -10.83
C MET A 1 3.09 -25.40 -9.50
N ASP A 2 4.41 -25.36 -9.54
CA ASP A 2 5.25 -25.55 -8.36
C ASP A 2 4.95 -24.43 -7.35
N ASN A 3 4.58 -24.81 -6.14
CA ASN A 3 4.14 -23.91 -5.09
C ASN A 3 5.40 -23.45 -4.36
N THR A 4 6.22 -22.64 -5.02
CA THR A 4 7.40 -22.01 -4.40
C THR A 4 6.88 -21.20 -3.21
N ARG A 5 7.16 -21.73 -2.02
CA ARG A 5 6.85 -21.11 -0.73
C ARG A 5 7.41 -19.68 -0.75
N PHE A 6 6.55 -18.68 -0.57
CA PHE A 6 6.96 -17.28 -0.49
C PHE A 6 8.07 -17.10 0.56
N ASP A 7 9.12 -16.38 0.18
CA ASP A 7 10.25 -16.08 1.05
C ASP A 7 10.13 -14.65 1.60
N ILE A 8 9.84 -14.54 2.90
CA ILE A 8 9.73 -13.23 3.55
C ILE A 8 11.06 -12.48 3.63
N HIS A 9 12.18 -13.20 3.52
CA HIS A 9 13.54 -12.65 3.55
C HIS A 9 14.06 -12.25 2.17
N GLN A 10 13.25 -12.36 1.11
CA GLN A 10 13.69 -12.14 -0.28
C GLN A 10 14.41 -10.80 -0.51
N ILE A 11 14.03 -9.76 0.25
CA ILE A 11 14.57 -8.40 0.12
C ILE A 11 15.56 -8.04 1.25
N ASP A 12 15.88 -8.98 2.15
CA ASP A 12 16.79 -8.75 3.28
C ASP A 12 18.23 -8.50 2.79
N GLY A 13 18.79 -7.34 3.12
CA GLY A 13 20.16 -6.98 2.77
C GLY A 13 20.42 -6.81 1.27
N VAL A 14 19.35 -6.72 0.46
CA VAL A 14 19.44 -6.44 -0.97
C VAL A 14 19.53 -4.93 -1.17
N ASP A 15 20.28 -4.48 -2.19
CA ASP A 15 20.40 -3.07 -2.57
C ASP A 15 19.07 -2.59 -3.20
N TYR A 16 18.70 -1.33 -2.94
CA TYR A 16 17.48 -0.72 -3.46
C TYR A 16 17.30 -0.91 -4.96
N LYS A 17 18.36 -0.72 -5.76
CA LYS A 17 18.30 -0.85 -7.23
C LYS A 17 17.89 -2.26 -7.70
N ASP A 18 18.14 -3.26 -6.86
CA ASP A 18 17.86 -4.67 -7.14
C ASP A 18 16.50 -5.08 -6.54
N VAL A 19 15.98 -4.33 -5.56
CA VAL A 19 14.62 -4.51 -4.99
C VAL A 19 13.55 -3.75 -5.74
N GLU A 20 13.82 -2.53 -6.20
CA GLU A 20 12.87 -1.69 -6.95
C GLU A 20 12.10 -2.47 -8.03
N PRO A 21 12.75 -3.31 -8.88
CA PRO A 21 12.04 -4.06 -9.92
C PRO A 21 11.14 -5.20 -9.42
N ILE A 22 11.31 -5.65 -8.17
CA ILE A 22 10.60 -6.80 -7.60
C ILE A 22 9.69 -6.42 -6.42
N LEU A 23 9.70 -5.16 -6.00
CA LEU A 23 9.00 -4.71 -4.79
C LEU A 23 7.48 -4.87 -4.92
N ASP A 24 6.93 -4.51 -6.08
CA ASP A 24 5.50 -4.67 -6.38
C ASP A 24 5.09 -6.16 -6.35
N ASP A 25 5.87 -7.04 -6.98
CA ASP A 25 5.61 -8.48 -6.97
C ASP A 25 5.70 -9.08 -5.55
N TYR A 26 6.65 -8.60 -4.74
CA TYR A 26 6.79 -8.99 -3.34
C TYR A 26 5.57 -8.56 -2.52
N GLN A 27 5.13 -7.31 -2.66
CA GLN A 27 3.95 -6.77 -2.00
C GLN A 27 2.70 -7.53 -2.41
N ASP A 28 2.46 -7.70 -3.71
CA ASP A 28 1.30 -8.41 -4.26
C ASP A 28 1.24 -9.85 -3.77
N ALA A 29 2.36 -10.57 -3.79
CA ALA A 29 2.40 -11.94 -3.30
C ALA A 29 2.08 -12.00 -1.80
N LEU A 30 2.59 -11.08 -0.99
CA LEU A 30 2.36 -11.05 0.45
C LEU A 30 0.93 -10.63 0.82
N ILE A 31 0.37 -9.63 0.14
CA ILE A 31 -1.03 -9.21 0.26
C ILE A 31 -1.97 -10.33 -0.17
N ASN A 32 -1.63 -11.07 -1.23
CA ASN A 32 -2.38 -12.26 -1.63
C ASN A 32 -2.35 -13.35 -0.56
N LEU A 33 -1.21 -13.58 0.11
CA LEU A 33 -1.15 -14.54 1.22
C LEU A 33 -1.98 -14.07 2.43
N PHE A 34 -1.91 -12.78 2.78
CA PHE A 34 -2.69 -12.18 3.86
C PHE A 34 -4.20 -12.28 3.60
N THR A 35 -4.67 -11.87 2.43
CA THR A 35 -6.10 -11.91 2.07
C THR A 35 -6.67 -13.33 2.03
N ASN A 36 -5.82 -14.35 1.84
CA ASN A 36 -6.20 -15.76 1.90
C ASN A 36 -5.96 -16.40 3.29
N SER A 37 -5.55 -15.62 4.29
CA SER A 37 -5.27 -16.07 5.66
C SER A 37 -6.48 -15.90 6.60
N PRO A 38 -6.61 -16.68 7.69
CA PRO A 38 -7.68 -16.47 8.66
C PRO A 38 -7.79 -15.02 9.17
N GLU A 39 -6.65 -14.35 9.39
CA GLU A 39 -6.58 -12.96 9.82
C GLU A 39 -7.12 -11.99 8.76
N GLY A 40 -6.72 -12.17 7.49
CA GLY A 40 -7.23 -11.36 6.39
C GLY A 40 -8.72 -11.56 6.15
N TRP A 41 -9.22 -12.80 6.27
CA TRP A 41 -10.66 -13.07 6.18
C TRP A 41 -11.46 -12.41 7.31
N ILE A 42 -10.95 -12.42 8.55
CA ILE A 42 -11.59 -11.72 9.68
C ILE A 42 -11.61 -10.21 9.42
N TYR A 43 -10.50 -9.63 8.97
CA TYR A 43 -10.41 -8.21 8.64
C TYR A 43 -11.39 -7.80 7.53
N LEU A 44 -11.48 -8.60 6.47
CA LEU A 44 -12.35 -8.36 5.32
C LEU A 44 -13.85 -8.45 5.64
N GLN A 45 -14.26 -9.15 6.72
CA GLN A 45 -15.66 -9.17 7.14
C GLN A 45 -16.14 -7.79 7.60
N SER A 46 -15.26 -7.00 8.20
CA SER A 46 -15.55 -5.64 8.64
C SER A 46 -15.18 -4.59 7.58
N ASN A 47 -14.26 -4.92 6.66
CA ASN A 47 -13.70 -3.98 5.68
C ASN A 47 -13.65 -4.59 4.26
N PRO A 48 -14.81 -4.90 3.64
CA PRO A 48 -14.87 -5.75 2.44
C PRO A 48 -14.26 -5.15 1.17
N THR A 49 -14.05 -3.83 1.13
CA THR A 49 -13.55 -3.12 -0.05
C THR A 49 -12.13 -2.58 0.11
N GLN A 50 -11.56 -2.63 1.32
CA GLN A 50 -10.34 -1.92 1.68
C GLN A 50 -9.33 -2.92 2.22
N THR A 51 -8.33 -3.30 1.41
CA THR A 51 -7.21 -4.16 1.82
C THR A 51 -6.05 -4.01 0.84
N GLY A 52 -4.83 -4.21 1.33
CA GLY A 52 -3.56 -4.17 0.62
C GLY A 52 -2.86 -2.82 0.72
N PHE A 53 -3.61 -1.71 0.72
CA PHE A 53 -3.02 -0.38 0.64
C PHE A 53 -2.05 -0.09 1.79
N TRP A 54 -2.48 -0.19 3.05
CA TRP A 54 -1.61 0.20 4.16
C TRP A 54 -0.44 -0.78 4.35
N ILE A 55 -0.63 -2.04 3.96
CA ILE A 55 0.44 -3.05 3.92
C ILE A 55 1.49 -2.67 2.88
N ALA A 56 1.06 -2.34 1.65
CA ALA A 56 1.95 -1.89 0.58
C ALA A 56 2.72 -0.64 1.00
N GLN A 57 2.06 0.34 1.61
CA GLN A 57 2.71 1.57 2.07
C GLN A 57 3.72 1.33 3.20
N LEU A 58 3.41 0.43 4.15
CA LEU A 58 4.35 0.04 5.21
C LEU A 58 5.63 -0.56 4.62
N ILE A 59 5.48 -1.46 3.65
CA ILE A 59 6.61 -2.12 2.97
C ILE A 59 7.38 -1.11 2.12
N ASN A 60 6.69 -0.33 1.28
CA ASN A 60 7.28 0.65 0.38
C ASN A 60 8.10 1.69 1.16
N TYR A 61 7.47 2.42 2.08
CA TYR A 61 8.18 3.48 2.80
C TYR A 61 9.21 2.95 3.78
N GLY A 62 8.93 1.82 4.44
CA GLY A 62 9.91 1.17 5.32
C GLY A 62 11.18 0.81 4.56
N TYR A 63 11.04 0.19 3.40
CA TYR A 63 12.18 -0.25 2.60
C TYR A 63 12.86 0.91 1.86
N CYS A 64 12.11 1.68 1.08
CA CYS A 64 12.64 2.71 0.18
C CYS A 64 13.25 3.91 0.91
N HIS A 65 12.86 4.19 2.15
CA HIS A 65 13.42 5.31 2.92
C HIS A 65 14.39 4.89 4.02
N GLU A 66 14.15 3.74 4.66
CA GLU A 66 14.88 3.35 5.86
C GLU A 66 15.59 1.98 5.71
N GLY A 67 15.47 1.32 4.55
CA GLY A 67 16.05 0.00 4.30
C GLY A 67 15.45 -1.11 5.18
N LEU A 68 14.26 -0.89 5.74
CA LEU A 68 13.61 -1.79 6.67
C LEU A 68 12.91 -2.92 5.94
N THR A 69 13.05 -4.15 6.45
CA THR A 69 12.31 -5.32 5.95
C THR A 69 11.42 -5.91 7.03
N LEU A 70 10.28 -6.49 6.63
CA LEU A 70 9.28 -7.00 7.58
C LEU A 70 9.84 -8.06 8.54
N SER A 71 10.78 -8.88 8.09
CA SER A 71 11.44 -9.92 8.88
C SER A 71 12.35 -9.37 9.98
N GLN A 72 12.79 -8.11 9.86
CA GLN A 72 13.75 -7.45 10.75
C GLN A 72 13.17 -6.25 11.49
N MET A 73 12.00 -5.74 11.07
CA MET A 73 11.33 -4.61 11.70
C MET A 73 11.05 -4.86 13.18
N THR A 74 11.46 -3.89 13.99
CA THR A 74 11.14 -3.77 15.41
C THR A 74 9.93 -2.87 15.63
N LYS A 75 9.47 -2.76 16.88
CA LYS A 75 8.45 -1.78 17.27
C LYS A 75 8.86 -0.35 16.90
N ASN A 76 10.13 0.03 17.08
CA ASN A 76 10.59 1.38 16.80
C ASN A 76 10.56 1.69 15.29
N ASP A 77 10.83 0.68 14.47
CA ASP A 77 10.80 0.80 13.01
C ASP A 77 9.37 1.01 12.52
N VAL A 78 8.42 0.23 13.03
CA VAL A 78 7.00 0.44 12.73
C VAL A 78 6.53 1.81 13.23
N GLN A 79 6.96 2.22 14.44
CA GLN A 79 6.64 3.55 14.95
C GLN A 79 7.18 4.67 14.05
N LEU A 80 8.42 4.54 13.55
CA LEU A 80 9.02 5.48 12.62
C LEU A 80 8.19 5.60 11.33
N VAL A 81 7.80 4.47 10.73
CA VAL A 81 6.99 4.49 9.51
C VAL A 81 5.63 5.14 9.75
N ILE A 82 4.93 4.75 10.82
CA ILE A 82 3.57 5.21 11.13
C ILE A 82 3.51 6.66 11.56
N GLU A 83 4.48 7.11 12.35
CA GLU A 83 4.46 8.45 12.91
C GLU A 83 5.25 9.43 12.02
N GLU A 84 6.36 9.06 11.41
CA GLU A 84 7.13 10.02 10.58
C GLU A 84 6.83 9.90 9.09
N LEU A 85 6.91 8.68 8.53
CA LEU A 85 6.84 8.54 7.07
C LEU A 85 5.41 8.70 6.53
N PHE A 86 4.43 8.04 7.15
CA PHE A 86 3.05 8.10 6.71
C PHE A 86 2.49 9.53 6.75
N PRO A 87 2.61 10.31 7.84
CA PRO A 87 2.09 11.68 7.86
C PRO A 87 2.83 12.59 6.88
N ARG A 88 4.11 12.33 6.62
CA ARG A 88 4.92 13.08 5.68
C ARG A 88 4.57 12.80 4.22
N LYS A 89 4.25 11.55 3.87
CA LYS A 89 4.18 11.06 2.49
C LYS A 89 2.78 10.75 1.99
N ILE A 90 1.91 10.21 2.83
CA ILE A 90 0.58 9.75 2.41
C ILE A 90 -0.41 10.91 2.42
N SER A 91 -0.97 11.19 1.26
CA SER A 91 -2.10 12.12 1.08
C SER A 91 -3.38 11.31 0.90
N LEU A 92 -4.40 11.67 1.66
CA LEU A 92 -5.67 10.96 1.67
C LEU A 92 -6.67 11.69 0.80
N LEU A 93 -7.35 10.97 -0.08
CA LEU A 93 -8.45 11.51 -0.86
C LEU A 93 -9.73 11.54 -0.04
N SER A 94 -9.94 10.53 0.80
CA SER A 94 -11.08 10.43 1.70
C SER A 94 -10.60 10.35 3.15
N PRO A 95 -11.12 11.20 4.06
CA PRO A 95 -10.77 11.14 5.48
C PRO A 95 -11.06 9.79 6.13
N GLU A 96 -12.10 9.08 5.68
CA GLU A 96 -12.46 7.75 6.17
C GLU A 96 -11.41 6.68 5.85
N ASP A 97 -10.52 6.89 4.88
CA ASP A 97 -9.49 5.90 4.53
C ASP A 97 -8.51 5.66 5.71
N ILE A 98 -8.41 6.65 6.62
CA ILE A 98 -7.62 6.58 7.86
C ILE A 98 -8.09 5.44 8.76
N ASP A 99 -9.40 5.21 8.82
CA ASP A 99 -10.00 4.28 9.77
C ASP A 99 -9.60 2.83 9.47
N TYR A 100 -9.13 2.56 8.26
CA TYR A 100 -8.66 1.23 7.83
C TYR A 100 -7.20 0.96 8.18
N ALA A 101 -6.37 2.00 8.37
CA ALA A 101 -4.91 1.87 8.47
C ALA A 101 -4.45 0.96 9.61
N ILE A 102 -4.76 1.35 10.84
CA ILE A 102 -4.28 0.63 12.01
C ILE A 102 -4.94 -0.76 12.14
N PRO A 103 -6.26 -0.92 11.91
CA PRO A 103 -6.88 -2.25 11.91
C PRO A 103 -6.28 -3.21 10.87
N GLU A 104 -5.97 -2.71 9.67
CA GLU A 104 -5.32 -3.52 8.63
C GLU A 104 -3.94 -4.00 9.09
N LEU A 105 -3.12 -3.07 9.58
CA LEU A 105 -1.76 -3.40 10.02
C LEU A 105 -1.75 -4.35 11.22
N ILE A 106 -2.71 -4.22 12.16
CA ILE A 106 -2.87 -5.17 13.27
C ILE A 106 -3.15 -6.58 12.73
N ALA A 107 -4.13 -6.72 11.82
CA ALA A 107 -4.47 -8.03 11.23
C ALA A 107 -3.28 -8.60 10.44
N PHE A 108 -2.57 -7.75 9.71
CA PHE A 108 -1.39 -8.13 8.95
C PHE A 108 -0.25 -8.64 9.84
N TRP A 109 0.10 -7.93 10.92
CA TRP A 109 1.14 -8.37 11.86
C TRP A 109 0.77 -9.67 12.59
N GLN A 110 -0.51 -9.90 12.89
CA GLN A 110 -0.98 -11.19 13.40
C GLN A 110 -0.75 -12.32 12.40
N PHE A 111 -1.07 -12.07 11.13
CA PHE A 111 -0.79 -13.00 10.04
C PHE A 111 0.71 -13.29 9.92
N LEU A 112 1.56 -12.27 9.93
CA LEU A 112 3.02 -12.44 9.85
C LEU A 112 3.56 -13.29 10.99
N LYS A 113 3.10 -13.04 12.23
CA LYS A 113 3.44 -13.83 13.41
C LYS A 113 3.10 -15.30 13.22
N ARG A 114 1.90 -15.60 12.72
CA ARG A 114 1.43 -16.99 12.53
C ARG A 114 2.12 -17.67 11.36
N GLN A 115 2.18 -17.02 10.21
CA GLN A 115 2.57 -17.63 8.93
C GLN A 115 4.08 -17.78 8.78
N PHE A 116 4.83 -16.78 9.24
CA PHE A 116 6.29 -16.72 9.07
C PHE A 116 7.05 -16.87 10.38
N HIS A 117 6.33 -17.05 11.50
CA HIS A 117 6.93 -17.18 12.83
C HIS A 117 7.84 -16.01 13.20
N LEU A 118 7.51 -14.80 12.71
CA LEU A 118 8.13 -13.56 13.15
C LEU A 118 7.68 -13.32 14.59
N VAL A 119 8.45 -13.84 15.54
CA VAL A 119 8.15 -13.76 16.98
C VAL A 119 8.89 -12.64 17.68
N ARG A 120 10.02 -12.19 17.10
CA ARG A 120 10.77 -11.06 17.62
C ARG A 120 9.93 -9.79 17.43
N ASP A 121 9.74 -9.05 18.51
CA ASP A 121 9.08 -7.74 18.62
C ASP A 121 7.65 -7.63 18.08
N THR A 122 7.08 -8.67 17.49
CA THR A 122 5.72 -8.62 16.90
C THR A 122 4.66 -8.40 17.97
N ASP A 123 4.85 -8.93 19.20
CA ASP A 123 3.96 -8.62 20.32
C ASP A 123 4.06 -7.15 20.76
N GLU A 124 5.25 -6.56 20.70
CA GLU A 124 5.45 -5.13 21.00
C GLU A 124 4.87 -4.24 19.90
N ILE A 125 5.03 -4.62 18.63
CA ILE A 125 4.40 -3.96 17.48
C ILE A 125 2.88 -3.98 17.62
N LEU A 126 2.29 -5.15 17.89
CA LEU A 126 0.85 -5.29 18.08
C LEU A 126 0.36 -4.44 19.26
N ALA A 127 1.07 -4.45 20.39
CA ALA A 127 0.74 -3.61 21.54
C ALA A 127 0.82 -2.11 21.20
N TYR A 128 1.83 -1.70 20.44
CA TYR A 128 1.99 -0.33 19.96
C TYR A 128 0.84 0.09 19.04
N LEU A 129 0.52 -0.70 18.01
CA LEU A 129 -0.56 -0.41 17.06
C LEU A 129 -1.91 -0.28 17.78
N ASN A 130 -2.23 -1.20 18.70
CA ASN A 130 -3.44 -1.10 19.51
C ASN A 130 -3.48 0.18 20.36
N LYS A 131 -2.33 0.60 20.92
CA LYS A 131 -2.22 1.81 21.74
C LYS A 131 -2.46 3.09 20.93
N ILE A 132 -2.03 3.14 19.67
CA ILE A 132 -2.12 4.35 18.84
C ILE A 132 -3.41 4.42 18.01
N GLN A 133 -4.17 3.33 17.87
CA GLN A 133 -5.34 3.25 16.99
C GLN A 133 -6.29 4.45 17.15
N SER A 134 -6.68 4.81 18.37
CA SER A 134 -7.60 5.94 18.63
C SER A 134 -6.98 7.31 18.41
N LYS A 135 -5.66 7.41 18.28
CA LYS A 135 -4.90 8.65 18.08
C LYS A 135 -4.40 8.82 16.66
N TYR A 136 -4.45 7.77 15.84
CA TYR A 136 -3.82 7.75 14.53
C TYR A 136 -4.36 8.81 13.58
N SER A 137 -5.66 9.12 13.63
CA SER A 137 -6.24 10.22 12.85
C SER A 137 -5.59 11.58 13.17
N GLY A 138 -5.23 11.83 14.43
CA GLY A 138 -4.48 13.03 14.82
C GLY A 138 -3.03 12.98 14.36
N ILE A 139 -2.41 11.79 14.35
CA ILE A 139 -1.02 11.60 13.91
C ILE A 139 -0.88 11.87 12.41
N ILE A 140 -1.72 11.26 11.57
CA ILE A 140 -1.61 11.37 10.10
C ILE A 140 -2.02 12.75 9.56
N ASN A 141 -2.81 13.50 10.31
CA ASN A 141 -3.26 14.85 9.96
C ASN A 141 -2.47 15.96 10.68
N ASP A 142 -1.40 15.63 11.41
CA ASP A 142 -0.53 16.63 12.01
C ASP A 142 0.27 17.37 10.93
N SER A 143 -0.22 18.55 10.55
CA SER A 143 0.40 19.40 9.52
C SER A 143 1.86 19.76 9.80
N SER A 144 2.32 19.72 11.06
CA SER A 144 3.73 19.98 11.40
C SER A 144 4.69 18.89 10.90
N ARG A 145 4.14 17.74 10.49
CA ARG A 145 4.88 16.56 10.02
C ARG A 145 4.72 16.31 8.53
N PHE A 146 3.96 17.16 7.83
CA PHE A 146 3.70 16.98 6.40
C PHE A 146 4.97 17.23 5.59
N GLY A 147 5.17 16.40 4.57
CA GLY A 147 6.13 16.71 3.52
C GLY A 147 5.64 17.87 2.66
N MET A 148 6.53 18.41 1.84
CA MET A 148 6.24 19.53 0.94
C MET A 148 5.10 19.23 -0.02
N ALA A 149 5.10 18.04 -0.61
CA ALA A 149 4.10 17.65 -1.60
C ALA A 149 2.70 17.48 -0.97
N LYS A 150 2.59 16.82 0.18
CA LYS A 150 1.33 16.77 0.95
C LYS A 150 0.86 18.15 1.40
N SER A 151 1.78 18.99 1.90
CA SER A 151 1.47 20.37 2.27
C SER A 151 0.88 21.16 1.11
N PHE A 152 1.41 20.98 -0.11
CA PHE A 152 0.89 21.60 -1.32
C PHE A 152 -0.53 21.11 -1.66
N ILE A 153 -0.77 19.80 -1.63
CA ILE A 153 -2.10 19.22 -1.86
C ILE A 153 -3.11 19.73 -0.82
N THR A 154 -2.77 19.68 0.48
CA THR A 154 -3.65 20.16 1.55
C THR A 154 -3.96 21.66 1.41
N MET A 155 -2.97 22.47 1.05
CA MET A 155 -3.18 23.90 0.82
C MET A 155 -4.15 24.15 -0.34
N GLY A 156 -4.02 23.41 -1.44
CA GLY A 156 -4.92 23.51 -2.59
C GLY A 156 -6.35 23.07 -2.27
N GLN A 157 -6.51 21.95 -1.56
CA GLN A 157 -7.82 21.48 -1.09
C GLN A 157 -8.50 22.51 -0.17
N ASN A 158 -7.76 23.08 0.79
CA ASN A 158 -8.27 24.13 1.67
C ASN A 158 -8.64 25.42 0.94
N ALA A 159 -7.98 25.69 -0.19
CA ALA A 159 -8.30 26.80 -1.09
C ALA A 159 -9.47 26.49 -2.05
N GLY A 160 -10.05 25.29 -1.98
CA GLY A 160 -11.21 24.87 -2.78
C GLY A 160 -10.86 24.33 -4.17
N PHE A 161 -9.58 24.02 -4.43
CA PHE A 161 -9.15 23.41 -5.69
C PHE A 161 -9.32 21.90 -5.64
N ASP A 162 -9.67 21.32 -6.79
CA ASP A 162 -9.70 19.87 -6.96
C ASP A 162 -8.29 19.32 -7.20
N MET A 163 -7.57 19.04 -6.12
CA MET A 163 -6.20 18.52 -6.16
C MET A 163 -6.10 17.04 -6.59
N THR A 164 -7.21 16.45 -7.03
CA THR A 164 -7.26 15.09 -7.60
C THR A 164 -7.17 15.08 -9.13
N THR A 165 -7.20 16.28 -9.75
CA THR A 165 -7.15 16.47 -11.21
C THR A 165 -5.91 17.25 -11.61
N GLU A 166 -5.39 16.98 -12.81
CA GLU A 166 -4.27 17.76 -13.37
C GLU A 166 -4.65 19.24 -13.52
N GLU A 167 -5.89 19.49 -13.95
CA GLU A 167 -6.44 20.84 -14.10
C GLU A 167 -6.48 21.60 -12.77
N GLY A 168 -6.93 20.95 -11.69
CA GLY A 168 -7.02 21.58 -10.38
C GLY A 168 -5.65 21.81 -9.74
N ILE A 169 -4.72 20.85 -9.90
CA ILE A 169 -3.30 21.03 -9.50
C ILE A 169 -2.69 22.22 -10.22
N LYS A 170 -2.89 22.31 -11.55
CA LYS A 170 -2.35 23.41 -12.36
C LYS A 170 -2.97 24.75 -11.98
N ALA A 171 -4.28 24.81 -11.79
CA ALA A 171 -4.97 26.02 -11.40
C ALA A 171 -4.49 26.55 -10.03
N PHE A 172 -4.23 25.66 -9.08
CA PHE A 172 -3.67 26.06 -7.79
C PHE A 172 -2.22 26.52 -7.91
N MET A 173 -1.41 25.85 -8.74
CA MET A 173 -0.03 26.26 -9.01
C MET A 173 0.06 27.68 -9.59
N ASP A 174 -0.84 28.05 -10.50
CA ASP A 174 -0.92 29.39 -11.07
C ASP A 174 -1.21 30.46 -9.99
N VAL A 175 -2.07 30.13 -9.01
CA VAL A 175 -2.33 31.00 -7.85
C VAL A 175 -1.11 31.15 -6.94
N CYS A 176 -0.39 30.07 -6.66
CA CYS A 176 0.85 30.13 -5.86
C CYS A 176 1.94 30.98 -6.56
N ASN A 177 2.08 30.82 -7.88
CA ASN A 177 3.02 31.56 -8.72
C ASN A 177 2.70 33.07 -8.73
N ALA A 178 1.42 33.44 -8.82
CA ALA A 178 0.97 34.83 -8.83
C ALA A 178 1.20 35.53 -7.46
N ASN A 179 1.17 34.77 -6.37
CA ASN A 179 1.27 35.30 -5.01
C ASN A 179 2.69 35.26 -4.40
N ASN A 180 3.72 34.90 -5.18
CA ASN A 180 5.11 34.77 -4.70
C ASN A 180 5.21 33.93 -3.42
N VAL A 181 4.51 32.78 -3.37
CA VAL A 181 4.69 31.79 -2.30
C VAL A 181 6.01 31.04 -2.55
N SER A 182 7.11 31.78 -2.49
CA SER A 182 8.41 31.45 -3.09
C SER A 182 9.15 30.30 -2.43
N GLN A 183 8.74 29.84 -1.25
CA GLN A 183 9.36 28.69 -0.59
C GLN A 183 8.75 27.35 -0.99
N LEU A 184 7.50 27.33 -1.50
CA LEU A 184 6.83 26.11 -2.00
C LEU A 184 6.92 25.98 -3.53
N VAL A 185 6.99 27.11 -4.24
CA VAL A 185 7.00 27.18 -5.71
C VAL A 185 8.37 26.83 -6.34
N PHE A 186 9.46 26.95 -5.58
CA PHE A 186 10.81 26.83 -6.15
C PHE A 186 11.09 25.45 -6.74
N GLU A 187 10.42 24.39 -6.26
CA GLU A 187 10.50 23.06 -6.86
C GLU A 187 9.34 22.73 -7.82
N THR A 188 8.18 23.39 -7.78
CA THR A 188 7.14 23.16 -8.81
C THR A 188 7.54 23.70 -10.18
N LYS A 189 8.38 24.75 -10.22
CA LYS A 189 9.05 25.20 -11.44
C LYS A 189 10.14 24.21 -11.93
N ARG A 190 10.73 23.43 -11.01
CA ARG A 190 11.63 22.31 -11.32
C ARG A 190 10.83 21.11 -11.84
N LEU A 191 9.66 20.81 -11.27
CA LEU A 191 8.74 19.75 -11.72
C LEU A 191 8.21 19.97 -13.15
N SER A 192 7.78 21.19 -13.45
CA SER A 192 7.28 21.54 -14.79
C SER A 192 8.37 21.56 -15.86
N SER A 193 9.65 21.70 -15.46
CA SER A 193 10.81 21.59 -16.36
C SER A 193 11.43 20.18 -16.42
N LEU A 194 10.92 19.22 -15.62
CA LEU A 194 11.33 17.82 -15.57
C LEU A 194 10.33 16.85 -16.24
N LEU A 195 9.32 17.38 -16.95
CA LEU A 195 8.39 16.60 -17.78
C LEU A 195 8.85 16.57 -19.24
N PRO A 196 10.12 16.18 -19.48
CA PRO A 196 10.32 14.90 -20.13
C PRO A 196 11.47 14.13 -19.44
N GLU A 197 11.19 12.90 -19.03
CA GLU A 197 12.12 11.95 -18.37
C GLU A 197 12.31 12.14 -16.86
N LEU A 198 11.33 11.68 -16.08
CA LEU A 198 11.41 11.53 -14.63
C LEU A 198 12.34 10.36 -14.25
N ASN A 199 13.26 10.64 -13.31
CA ASN A 199 13.90 9.65 -12.45
C ASN A 199 13.22 9.77 -11.05
N PRO A 200 12.73 8.68 -10.41
CA PRO A 200 11.50 8.74 -9.59
C PRO A 200 11.63 9.12 -8.10
N THR A 201 12.82 9.32 -7.56
CA THR A 201 13.04 9.17 -6.10
C THR A 201 12.65 10.35 -5.19
N GLU A 202 12.18 11.49 -5.71
CA GLU A 202 11.78 12.65 -4.88
C GLU A 202 10.28 13.02 -4.95
N PHE A 203 9.49 12.37 -5.81
CA PHE A 203 8.08 12.71 -6.07
C PHE A 203 7.09 11.54 -5.93
N ASP A 204 7.38 10.56 -5.08
CA ASP A 204 6.40 9.56 -4.66
C ASP A 204 5.35 10.19 -3.75
N LEU A 205 4.27 10.66 -4.37
CA LEU A 205 3.03 10.96 -3.68
C LEU A 205 2.08 9.79 -3.92
N ASP A 206 2.07 8.82 -3.01
CA ASP A 206 1.07 7.76 -3.07
C ASP A 206 -0.26 8.32 -2.59
N ILE A 207 -1.17 8.43 -3.56
CA ILE A 207 -2.57 8.76 -3.31
C ILE A 207 -3.28 7.46 -2.94
N ALA A 208 -3.89 7.41 -1.76
CA ALA A 208 -4.81 6.34 -1.42
C ALA A 208 -5.97 6.34 -2.44
N THR A 209 -5.91 5.44 -3.42
CA THR A 209 -6.97 5.25 -4.43
C THR A 209 -7.48 3.83 -4.39
N ASN A 210 -8.81 3.72 -4.48
CA ASN A 210 -9.58 2.53 -4.18
C ASN A 210 -9.60 1.47 -5.31
N SER A 211 -8.64 1.48 -6.24
CA SER A 211 -8.85 0.86 -7.57
C SER A 211 -7.79 -0.12 -8.06
N ARG A 212 -6.57 -0.19 -7.50
CA ARG A 212 -5.51 -1.02 -8.11
C ARG A 212 -5.59 -2.53 -7.81
N HIS A 213 -6.12 -2.96 -6.66
CA HIS A 213 -6.12 -4.39 -6.29
C HIS A 213 -7.42 -5.16 -6.59
N GLN A 214 -8.49 -4.49 -7.05
CA GLN A 214 -9.75 -5.17 -7.40
C GLN A 214 -9.72 -5.82 -8.81
N GLU A 215 -8.92 -5.33 -9.75
CA GLU A 215 -8.92 -5.87 -11.12
C GLU A 215 -8.21 -7.23 -11.24
N VAL A 216 -7.14 -7.46 -10.49
CA VAL A 216 -6.35 -8.71 -10.57
C VAL A 216 -7.12 -9.90 -9.99
N SER A 217 -7.89 -9.67 -8.93
CA SER A 217 -8.69 -10.71 -8.26
C SER A 217 -10.00 -11.03 -9.01
N ALA A 218 -10.60 -10.05 -9.70
CA ALA A 218 -11.78 -10.27 -10.55
C ALA A 218 -11.46 -11.00 -11.87
N GLN A 219 -10.29 -10.75 -12.48
CA GLN A 219 -9.89 -11.39 -13.73
C GLN A 219 -9.48 -12.86 -13.55
N LYS A 220 -8.89 -13.25 -12.40
CA LYS A 220 -8.54 -14.65 -12.12
C LYS A 220 -9.76 -15.54 -11.87
N ARG A 221 -10.89 -15.01 -11.37
CA ARG A 221 -12.12 -15.78 -11.17
C ARG A 221 -12.87 -16.14 -12.46
N LYS A 222 -12.71 -15.36 -13.54
CA LYS A 222 -13.33 -15.67 -14.85
C LYS A 222 -12.58 -16.73 -15.66
N LYS A 223 -11.29 -16.95 -15.41
CA LYS A 223 -10.45 -17.88 -16.22
C LYS A 223 -10.46 -19.34 -15.76
N THR A 224 -11.01 -19.62 -14.58
CA THR A 224 -11.03 -20.98 -13.99
C THR A 224 -12.39 -21.69 -14.07
N GLY A 225 -13.40 -21.05 -14.68
CA GLY A 225 -14.77 -21.55 -14.71
C GLY A 225 -15.16 -22.42 -15.91
N ASP A 226 -14.29 -22.59 -16.92
CA ASP A 226 -14.70 -23.17 -18.21
C ASP A 226 -13.75 -24.24 -18.74
N ILE A 227 -13.44 -25.24 -17.93
CA ILE A 227 -12.91 -26.52 -18.41
C ILE A 227 -13.52 -27.64 -17.58
N THR A 228 -14.70 -28.13 -17.95
CA THR A 228 -15.07 -29.57 -17.87
C THR A 228 -16.46 -29.81 -18.46
N LYS A 229 -16.52 -30.40 -19.66
CA LYS A 229 -17.38 -31.56 -20.03
C LYS A 229 -17.50 -31.69 -21.56
N SER A 230 -16.70 -32.59 -22.16
CA SER A 230 -17.25 -33.71 -22.93
C SER A 230 -16.13 -34.69 -23.28
N GLY A 231 -16.17 -35.86 -22.64
CA GLY A 231 -15.22 -36.94 -22.84
C GLY A 231 -16.00 -38.25 -22.91
N SER A 232 -16.23 -38.68 -24.14
CA SER A 232 -16.89 -39.89 -24.63
C SER A 232 -16.60 -41.17 -23.83
N LYS A 233 -17.64 -41.95 -23.49
CA LYS A 233 -17.52 -43.36 -23.06
C LYS A 233 -17.77 -44.31 -24.23
N PRO A 234 -16.94 -45.34 -24.45
CA PRO A 234 -17.19 -46.36 -25.48
C PRO A 234 -18.08 -47.51 -24.97
N LYS A 235 -18.79 -48.10 -25.93
CA LYS A 235 -19.65 -49.29 -25.83
C LYS A 235 -18.86 -50.53 -25.37
N ARG A 236 -19.48 -51.39 -24.56
CA ARG A 236 -19.19 -52.83 -24.55
C ARG A 236 -20.50 -53.64 -24.52
N LYS A 237 -20.45 -54.75 -25.25
CA LYS A 237 -21.54 -55.53 -25.86
C LYS A 237 -21.68 -56.88 -25.16
N LYS A 238 -22.87 -57.49 -25.26
CA LYS A 238 -23.27 -58.91 -25.02
C LYS A 238 -23.62 -59.23 -23.56
N SER A 239 -24.68 -60.00 -23.23
CA SER A 239 -25.28 -61.14 -23.94
C SER A 239 -26.75 -61.42 -23.55
N LYS A 240 -27.51 -61.89 -24.56
CA LYS A 240 -28.64 -62.85 -24.57
C LYS A 240 -29.14 -63.40 -23.22
N SER A 241 -30.46 -63.38 -23.00
CA SER A 241 -31.38 -64.44 -23.49
C SER A 241 -32.82 -63.93 -23.52
#